data_AF-M9YPS9-F1
#
_entry.id   AF-M9YPS9-F1
#
_cell.length_a   1.000
_cell.length_b   1.000
_cell.length_c   1.000
_cell.angle_alpha   90.00
_cell.angle_beta   90.00
_cell.angle_gamma   90.00
#
_symmetry.space_group_name_H-M   'P 1'
#
loop_
_entity.id
_entity.type
_entity.pdbx_description
1 polymer ?
#
loop_
_entity_poly.entity_id
_entity_poly.type
_entity_poly.pdbx_seq_one_letter_code
_entity_poly.pdbx_strand_id
1 'polypeptide(L)'
;MLKACGSFFVGGEQAEKTAVELGSLGPDDRITTGQMYVEYMVPDGVGKVPVVMVHGATLSGKTYDTTPDGRMGWYEYFVRKRHPVYVVDQIGRARSGFDQSAFNNVRAGRLPNLLRLADRFGAWTNFRIGPEPGTPFADTRFPVQAMDELSKQSVPDLLGTSRAQEQVATGDLEQFQQHPRF
;
A
#
# COMPACT_ATOMS: atom_id res chain seq x y z
N MET A 1 -6.80 -26.36 -12.13
CA MET A 1 -5.41 -26.68 -11.77
C MET A 1 -4.54 -25.46 -12.11
N LEU A 2 -3.48 -25.23 -11.33
CA LEU A 2 -2.55 -24.12 -11.49
C LEU A 2 -1.27 -24.64 -12.13
N LYS A 3 -0.76 -23.88 -13.11
CA LYS A 3 0.57 -24.13 -13.69
C LYS A 3 1.67 -23.74 -12.72
N ALA A 4 1.49 -22.61 -12.05
CA ALA A 4 2.45 -22.05 -11.12
C ALA A 4 1.76 -21.12 -10.13
N CYS A 5 2.32 -21.02 -8.93
CA CYS A 5 2.01 -19.99 -7.96
C CYS A 5 3.28 -19.65 -7.18
N GLY A 6 3.37 -18.43 -6.65
CA GLY A 6 4.51 -18.01 -5.86
C GLY A 6 4.57 -16.50 -5.70
N SER A 7 5.74 -16.02 -5.33
CA SER A 7 5.98 -14.59 -5.14
C SER A 7 7.41 -14.19 -5.45
N PHE A 8 7.62 -12.93 -5.78
CA PHE A 8 8.92 -12.31 -6.01
C PHE A 8 8.86 -10.81 -5.69
N PHE A 9 10.03 -10.15 -5.71
CA PHE A 9 10.12 -8.69 -5.62
C PHE A 9 10.58 -8.10 -6.95
N VAL A 10 10.14 -6.87 -7.24
CA VAL A 10 10.57 -6.08 -8.40
C VAL A 10 11.17 -4.76 -7.94
N GLY A 11 12.27 -4.35 -8.57
CA GLY A 11 12.94 -3.10 -8.26
C GLY A 11 13.66 -3.14 -6.90
N GLY A 12 13.74 -1.98 -6.27
CA GLY A 12 14.51 -1.75 -5.06
C GLY A 12 15.86 -1.10 -5.33
N GLU A 13 16.26 -0.23 -4.42
CA GLU A 13 17.53 0.48 -4.40
C GLU A 13 18.25 0.16 -3.09
N GLN A 14 19.54 -0.13 -3.20
CA GLN A 14 20.40 -0.35 -2.05
C GLN A 14 20.93 0.98 -1.53
N ALA A 15 20.82 1.20 -0.23
CA ALA A 15 21.33 2.39 0.43
C ALA A 15 22.11 1.99 1.69
N GLU A 16 23.28 2.61 1.87
CA GLU A 16 24.01 2.57 3.14
C GLU A 16 23.22 3.33 4.21
N LYS A 17 23.18 2.79 5.42
CA LYS A 17 22.48 3.36 6.56
C LYS A 17 23.39 3.31 7.78
N THR A 18 23.34 4.38 8.57
CA THR A 18 24.03 4.39 9.87
C THR A 18 23.38 3.41 10.85
N ALA A 19 24.13 3.01 11.87
CA ALA A 19 23.62 2.22 13.00
C ALA A 19 22.36 2.86 13.59
N VAL A 20 22.30 4.19 13.70
CA VAL A 20 21.11 4.91 14.20
C VAL A 20 19.91 4.74 13.27
N GLU A 21 20.11 4.91 11.96
CA GLU A 21 19.06 4.73 10.96
C GLU A 21 18.54 3.28 10.90
N LEU A 22 19.38 2.31 11.24
CA LEU A 22 19.03 0.89 11.35
C LEU A 22 18.42 0.48 12.70
N GLY A 23 18.27 1.41 13.65
CA GLY A 23 17.68 1.13 14.97
C GLY A 23 18.68 0.66 16.05
N SER A 24 19.98 0.84 15.79
CA SER A 24 21.10 0.70 16.73
C SER A 24 21.30 -0.71 17.31
N LEU A 25 20.80 -1.74 16.63
CA LEU A 25 21.07 -3.14 16.96
C LEU A 25 22.42 -3.65 16.46
N GLY A 26 23.03 -2.96 15.50
CA GLY A 26 24.28 -3.35 14.85
C GLY A 26 25.07 -2.14 14.34
N PRO A 27 26.17 -2.38 13.58
CA PRO A 27 26.95 -1.31 12.97
C PRO A 27 26.19 -0.66 11.80
N ASP A 28 26.83 0.34 11.18
CA ASP A 28 26.43 0.85 9.87
C ASP A 28 26.42 -0.32 8.86
N ASP A 29 25.38 -0.38 8.03
CA ASP A 29 25.18 -1.47 7.05
C ASP A 29 24.24 -1.02 5.93
N ARG A 30 24.07 -1.87 4.92
CA ARG A 30 23.28 -1.60 3.72
C ARG A 30 21.96 -2.33 3.72
N ILE A 31 20.89 -1.63 3.33
CA ILE A 31 19.55 -2.21 3.14
C ILE A 31 19.02 -1.93 1.73
N THR A 32 18.06 -2.75 1.28
CA THR A 32 17.28 -2.49 0.07
C THR A 32 15.92 -1.93 0.44
N THR A 33 15.56 -0.78 -0.13
CA THR A 33 14.23 -0.17 -0.01
C THR A 33 13.68 0.16 -1.39
N GLY A 34 12.40 0.51 -1.52
CA GLY A 34 11.84 0.86 -2.84
C GLY A 34 11.39 -0.33 -3.70
N GLN A 35 11.44 -1.56 -3.18
CA GLN A 35 10.98 -2.76 -3.87
C GLN A 35 9.47 -2.94 -3.81
N MET A 36 8.90 -3.54 -4.86
CA MET A 36 7.50 -3.94 -4.93
C MET A 36 7.36 -5.45 -4.75
N TYR A 37 6.61 -5.90 -3.76
CA TYR A 37 6.26 -7.30 -3.58
C TYR A 37 5.19 -7.70 -4.59
N VAL A 38 5.34 -8.88 -5.19
CA VAL A 38 4.39 -9.45 -6.14
C VAL A 38 4.07 -10.89 -5.75
N GLU A 39 2.79 -11.20 -5.59
CA GLU A 39 2.27 -12.56 -5.47
C GLU A 39 1.50 -12.92 -6.73
N TYR A 40 1.62 -14.17 -7.21
CA TYR A 40 1.01 -14.55 -8.47
C TYR A 40 0.45 -15.98 -8.48
N MET A 41 -0.57 -16.15 -9.32
CA MET A 41 -1.15 -17.45 -9.68
C MET A 41 -1.33 -17.51 -11.20
N VAL A 42 -0.84 -18.58 -11.82
CA VAL A 42 -0.97 -18.86 -13.26
C VAL A 42 -1.86 -20.09 -13.43
N PRO A 43 -3.01 -20.00 -14.11
CA PRO A 43 -3.83 -21.17 -14.41
C PRO A 43 -3.13 -22.09 -15.42
N ASP A 44 -3.38 -23.41 -15.35
CA ASP A 44 -2.90 -24.37 -16.37
C ASP A 44 -3.42 -24.07 -17.77
N GLY A 45 -2.97 -24.72 -18.85
CA GLY A 45 -3.53 -24.58 -20.20
C GLY A 45 -3.40 -23.19 -20.85
N VAL A 46 -4.21 -22.89 -21.87
CA VAL A 46 -4.17 -21.59 -22.57
C VAL A 46 -4.73 -20.48 -21.67
N GLY A 47 -3.87 -19.52 -21.30
CA GLY A 47 -4.22 -18.36 -20.48
C GLY A 47 -4.76 -17.19 -21.31
N LYS A 48 -5.54 -16.34 -20.66
CA LYS A 48 -6.00 -15.04 -21.18
C LYS A 48 -4.99 -13.94 -20.84
N VAL A 49 -5.31 -12.70 -21.22
CA VAL A 49 -4.53 -11.51 -20.83
C VAL A 49 -4.29 -11.47 -19.32
N PRO A 50 -3.04 -11.25 -18.86
CA PRO A 50 -2.74 -11.13 -17.44
C PRO A 50 -3.48 -9.96 -16.78
N VAL A 51 -3.80 -10.10 -15.50
CA VAL A 51 -4.38 -9.04 -14.66
C VAL A 51 -3.40 -8.69 -13.56
N VAL A 52 -3.05 -7.40 -13.47
CA VAL A 52 -2.24 -6.86 -12.37
C VAL A 52 -3.16 -6.05 -11.46
N MET A 53 -3.21 -6.41 -10.18
CA MET A 53 -4.10 -5.80 -9.20
C MET A 53 -3.29 -4.94 -8.24
N VAL A 54 -3.57 -3.63 -8.24
CA VAL A 54 -2.84 -2.60 -7.48
C VAL A 54 -3.79 -1.96 -6.49
N HIS A 55 -3.59 -2.23 -5.20
CA HIS A 55 -4.47 -1.74 -4.13
C HIS A 55 -4.39 -0.21 -3.97
N GLY A 56 -5.34 0.37 -3.22
CA GLY A 56 -5.36 1.81 -2.90
C GLY A 56 -4.72 2.19 -1.57
N ALA A 57 -4.96 3.43 -1.13
CA ALA A 57 -4.41 3.97 0.11
C ALA A 57 -4.79 3.13 1.35
N THR A 58 -3.84 2.99 2.28
CA THR A 58 -4.02 2.31 3.58
C THR A 58 -4.44 0.83 3.52
N LEU A 59 -4.40 0.22 2.34
CA LEU A 59 -4.66 -1.22 2.14
C LEU A 59 -3.39 -1.90 1.61
N SER A 60 -3.51 -3.20 1.36
CA SER A 60 -2.49 -4.04 0.72
C SER A 60 -3.13 -4.91 -0.37
N GLY A 61 -2.36 -5.81 -0.97
CA GLY A 61 -2.85 -6.85 -1.87
C GLY A 61 -3.99 -7.70 -1.30
N LYS A 62 -4.15 -7.72 0.05
CA LYS A 62 -5.29 -8.34 0.75
C LYS A 62 -6.65 -7.86 0.22
N THR A 63 -6.72 -6.64 -0.32
CA THR A 63 -7.91 -6.06 -0.98
C THR A 63 -8.56 -7.00 -1.99
N TYR A 64 -7.76 -7.78 -2.72
CA TYR A 64 -8.22 -8.63 -3.82
C TYR A 64 -8.33 -10.11 -3.46
N ASP A 65 -7.81 -10.49 -2.30
CA ASP A 65 -7.95 -11.84 -1.77
C ASP A 65 -9.35 -12.02 -1.14
N THR A 66 -9.57 -13.08 -0.38
CA THR A 66 -10.80 -13.38 0.34
C THR A 66 -11.39 -12.13 0.97
N THR A 67 -12.64 -11.85 0.60
CA THR A 67 -13.41 -10.68 1.04
C THR A 67 -13.59 -10.67 2.57
N PRO A 68 -13.90 -9.51 3.19
CA PRO A 68 -14.09 -9.43 4.64
C PRO A 68 -15.11 -10.43 5.21
N ASP A 69 -16.15 -10.77 4.43
CA ASP A 69 -17.18 -11.75 4.82
C ASP A 69 -16.89 -13.19 4.38
N GLY A 70 -15.66 -13.48 3.93
CA GLY A 70 -15.21 -14.85 3.64
C GLY A 70 -15.53 -15.36 2.22
N ARG A 71 -16.17 -14.57 1.37
CA ARG A 71 -16.38 -14.94 -0.04
C ARG A 71 -15.08 -14.84 -0.85
N MET A 72 -15.06 -15.54 -1.99
CA MET A 72 -13.99 -15.51 -2.98
C MET A 72 -13.64 -14.08 -3.41
N GLY A 73 -12.36 -13.75 -3.33
CA GLY A 73 -11.78 -12.51 -3.83
C GLY A 73 -11.57 -12.50 -5.35
N TRP A 74 -11.20 -11.35 -5.87
CA TRP A 74 -10.87 -11.20 -7.29
C TRP A 74 -9.60 -11.94 -7.70
N TYR A 75 -8.63 -12.07 -6.79
CA TYR A 75 -7.39 -12.79 -7.05
C TYR A 75 -7.67 -14.23 -7.49
N GLU A 76 -8.48 -14.95 -6.72
CA GLU A 76 -8.91 -16.31 -7.08
C GLU A 76 -9.90 -16.32 -8.26
N TYR A 77 -10.86 -15.39 -8.28
CA TYR A 77 -11.90 -15.35 -9.31
C TYR A 77 -11.31 -15.24 -10.73
N PHE A 78 -10.36 -14.33 -10.96
CA PHE A 78 -9.77 -14.13 -12.28
C PHE A 78 -8.89 -15.32 -12.71
N VAL A 79 -8.20 -15.96 -11.76
CA VAL A 79 -7.46 -17.22 -12.02
C VAL A 79 -8.42 -18.31 -12.50
N ARG A 80 -9.57 -18.47 -11.83
CA ARG A 80 -10.64 -19.40 -12.27
C ARG A 80 -11.23 -19.03 -13.63
N LYS A 81 -11.20 -17.74 -14.00
CA LYS A 81 -11.57 -17.24 -15.34
C LYS A 81 -10.44 -17.31 -16.38
N ARG A 82 -9.35 -18.02 -16.06
CA ARG A 82 -8.22 -18.34 -16.94
C ARG A 82 -7.26 -17.18 -17.20
N HIS A 83 -7.27 -16.15 -16.36
CA HIS A 83 -6.28 -15.09 -16.39
C HIS A 83 -5.12 -15.44 -15.46
N PRO A 84 -3.85 -15.29 -15.88
CA PRO A 84 -2.75 -15.14 -14.93
C PRO A 84 -2.96 -13.87 -14.11
N VAL A 85 -2.81 -13.95 -12.78
CA VAL A 85 -3.07 -12.82 -11.89
C VAL A 85 -1.84 -12.53 -11.05
N TYR A 86 -1.51 -11.25 -10.95
CA TYR A 86 -0.43 -10.71 -10.13
C TYR A 86 -1.03 -9.68 -9.17
N VAL A 87 -0.85 -9.87 -7.88
CA VAL A 87 -1.28 -8.94 -6.83
C VAL A 87 -0.05 -8.33 -6.22
N VAL A 88 -0.01 -7.00 -6.16
CA VAL A 88 1.14 -6.28 -5.61
C VAL A 88 0.83 -5.70 -4.24
N ASP A 89 1.84 -5.58 -3.40
CA ASP A 89 1.87 -4.58 -2.34
C ASP A 89 2.70 -3.40 -2.85
N GLN A 90 2.14 -2.19 -2.84
CA GLN A 90 2.84 -0.99 -3.30
C GLN A 90 4.13 -0.76 -2.51
N ILE A 91 5.09 -0.07 -3.13
CA ILE A 91 6.34 0.35 -2.48
C ILE A 91 6.02 1.09 -1.17
N GLY A 92 6.72 0.75 -0.07
CA GLY A 92 6.43 1.35 1.23
C GLY A 92 5.26 0.70 1.98
N ARG A 93 4.69 -0.41 1.49
CA ARG A 93 3.46 -1.03 2.05
C ARG A 93 3.61 -2.51 2.34
N ALA A 94 3.07 -2.96 3.47
CA ALA A 94 2.92 -4.38 3.79
C ALA A 94 4.22 -5.18 3.50
N ARG A 95 4.20 -6.15 2.58
CA ARG A 95 5.36 -7.00 2.29
C ARG A 95 6.48 -6.28 1.52
N SER A 96 6.21 -5.13 0.91
CA SER A 96 7.23 -4.26 0.32
C SER A 96 8.08 -3.53 1.34
N GLY A 97 7.64 -3.45 2.60
CA GLY A 97 8.32 -2.71 3.67
C GLY A 97 8.45 -1.21 3.37
N PHE A 98 8.84 -0.43 4.37
CA PHE A 98 9.20 0.98 4.20
C PHE A 98 10.59 1.26 4.76
N ASP A 99 11.19 2.39 4.36
CA ASP A 99 12.46 2.84 4.91
C ASP A 99 12.26 3.37 6.34
N GLN A 100 12.74 2.62 7.33
CA GLN A 100 12.62 2.94 8.73
C GLN A 100 13.46 4.15 9.15
N SER A 101 14.45 4.57 8.34
CA SER A 101 15.29 5.71 8.67
C SER A 101 14.48 7.00 8.80
N ALA A 102 13.34 7.11 8.12
CA ALA A 102 12.39 8.20 8.26
C ALA A 102 11.85 8.36 9.70
N PHE A 103 11.79 7.29 10.49
CA PHE A 103 11.37 7.31 11.90
C PHE A 103 12.55 7.44 12.84
N ASN A 104 13.67 6.79 12.54
CA ASN A 104 14.85 6.84 13.41
C ASN A 104 15.52 8.23 13.37
N ASN A 105 15.40 8.95 12.26
CA ASN A 105 15.91 10.30 12.08
C ASN A 105 15.02 11.41 12.69
N VAL A 106 13.99 11.07 13.49
CA VAL A 106 13.08 12.05 14.12
C VAL A 106 13.80 13.07 15.00
N ARG A 107 14.98 12.73 15.55
CA ARG A 107 15.85 13.69 16.25
C ARG A 107 16.31 14.87 15.37
N ALA A 108 16.26 14.74 14.05
CA ALA A 108 16.54 15.80 13.09
C ALA A 108 15.36 16.78 12.89
N GLY A 109 14.29 16.68 13.70
CA GLY A 109 13.20 17.66 13.74
C GLY A 109 12.10 17.47 12.68
N ARG A 110 12.15 16.39 11.88
CA ARG A 110 11.08 16.02 10.94
C ARG A 110 10.40 14.73 11.39
N LEU A 111 9.13 14.82 11.75
CA LEU A 111 8.31 13.66 12.09
C LEU A 111 7.71 13.04 10.82
N PRO A 112 7.81 11.72 10.60
CA PRO A 112 7.12 11.06 9.50
C PRO A 112 5.60 11.16 9.68
N ASN A 113 4.88 11.38 8.57
CA ASN A 113 3.42 11.51 8.58
C ASN A 113 2.77 10.24 8.01
N LEU A 114 2.28 9.40 8.92
CA LEU A 114 1.60 8.16 8.58
C LEU A 114 0.09 8.36 8.45
N LEU A 115 -0.45 7.97 7.29
CA LEU A 115 -1.88 7.88 7.05
C LEU A 115 -2.38 6.46 7.39
N ARG A 116 -3.46 6.37 8.17
CA ARG A 116 -4.27 5.14 8.27
C ARG A 116 -5.74 5.55 8.30
N LEU A 117 -6.56 4.94 7.44
CA LEU A 117 -7.99 5.18 7.46
C LEU A 117 -8.57 4.54 8.73
N ALA A 118 -9.22 5.35 9.56
CA ALA A 118 -9.99 4.90 10.73
C ALA A 118 -11.42 4.47 10.32
N ASP A 119 -12.12 3.69 11.12
CA ASP A 119 -13.32 2.99 10.65
C ASP A 119 -14.51 3.92 10.32
N ARG A 120 -14.72 5.00 11.08
CA ARG A 120 -15.91 5.87 10.94
C ARG A 120 -15.79 6.90 9.81
N PHE A 121 -14.76 7.75 9.85
CA PHE A 121 -14.55 8.70 8.75
C PHE A 121 -13.74 8.05 7.63
N GLY A 122 -12.64 7.38 8.00
CA GLY A 122 -11.68 6.85 7.06
C GLY A 122 -12.25 5.74 6.16
N ALA A 123 -12.89 4.72 6.72
CA ALA A 123 -13.47 3.63 5.93
C ALA A 123 -14.92 3.92 5.56
N TRP A 124 -15.81 4.11 6.55
CA TRP A 124 -17.25 4.18 6.30
C TRP A 124 -17.66 5.33 5.38
N THR A 125 -17.16 6.54 5.64
CA THR A 125 -17.49 7.72 4.81
C THR A 125 -16.81 7.64 3.44
N ASN A 126 -15.49 7.41 3.39
CA ASN A 126 -14.77 7.39 2.10
C ASN A 126 -15.18 6.23 1.19
N PHE A 127 -15.53 5.07 1.75
CA PHE A 127 -15.98 3.91 0.98
C PHE A 127 -17.49 3.94 0.69
N ARG A 128 -18.17 5.03 1.09
CA ARG A 128 -19.59 5.27 0.80
C ARG A 128 -20.48 4.13 1.29
N ILE A 129 -20.22 3.64 2.51
CA ILE A 129 -20.98 2.54 3.10
C ILE A 129 -22.38 2.99 3.51
N GLY A 130 -22.48 4.23 3.99
CA GLY A 130 -23.72 4.87 4.40
C GLY A 130 -23.55 6.36 4.65
N PRO A 131 -24.65 7.11 4.81
CA PRO A 131 -24.60 8.56 5.05
C PRO A 131 -23.95 8.92 6.38
N GLU A 132 -24.09 8.06 7.40
CA GLU A 132 -23.55 8.27 8.75
C GLU A 132 -22.98 6.97 9.30
N PRO A 133 -21.91 7.00 10.13
CA PRO A 133 -21.32 5.80 10.72
C PRO A 133 -22.37 4.94 11.44
N GLY A 134 -22.48 3.67 11.04
CA GLY A 134 -23.44 2.72 11.60
C GLY A 134 -24.81 2.68 10.89
N THR A 135 -25.09 3.60 9.97
CA THR A 135 -26.33 3.62 9.18
C THR A 135 -26.03 3.35 7.71
N PRO A 136 -26.10 2.09 7.23
CA PRO A 136 -25.72 1.78 5.85
C PRO A 136 -26.76 2.28 4.85
N PHE A 137 -26.34 2.52 3.60
CA PHE A 137 -27.31 2.69 2.51
C PHE A 137 -28.14 1.41 2.35
N ALA A 138 -29.44 1.54 2.11
CA ALA A 138 -30.37 0.41 2.03
C ALA A 138 -29.99 -0.60 0.92
N ASP A 139 -29.35 -0.13 -0.14
CA ASP A 139 -28.91 -0.90 -1.30
C ASP A 139 -27.41 -1.20 -1.30
N THR A 140 -26.70 -0.92 -0.20
CA THR A 140 -25.26 -1.18 -0.13
C THR A 140 -24.97 -2.65 -0.44
N ARG A 141 -23.96 -2.87 -1.28
CA ARG A 141 -23.47 -4.21 -1.61
C ARG A 141 -22.32 -4.64 -0.72
N PHE A 142 -21.84 -3.75 0.15
CA PHE A 142 -20.80 -4.06 1.10
C PHE A 142 -21.37 -4.91 2.26
N PRO A 143 -20.68 -5.98 2.69
CA PRO A 143 -21.12 -6.80 3.81
C PRO A 143 -20.86 -6.09 5.15
N VAL A 144 -21.79 -5.23 5.56
CA VAL A 144 -21.66 -4.36 6.75
C VAL A 144 -21.37 -5.10 8.05
N GLN A 145 -21.80 -6.35 8.17
CA GLN A 145 -21.51 -7.22 9.31
C GLN A 145 -20.01 -7.57 9.44
N ALA A 146 -19.23 -7.40 8.37
CA ALA A 146 -17.81 -7.73 8.31
C ALA A 146 -16.91 -6.48 8.34
N MET A 147 -17.40 -5.35 8.86
CA MET A 147 -16.63 -4.11 9.01
C MET A 147 -15.37 -4.28 9.86
N ASP A 148 -15.43 -5.08 10.93
CA ASP A 148 -14.27 -5.36 11.78
C ASP A 148 -13.20 -6.13 11.01
N GLU A 149 -13.60 -7.06 10.14
CA GLU A 149 -12.68 -7.78 9.26
C GLU A 149 -12.08 -6.87 8.19
N LEU A 150 -12.81 -5.88 7.70
CA LEU A 150 -12.25 -4.83 6.83
C LEU A 150 -11.21 -3.99 7.60
N SER A 151 -11.51 -3.60 8.85
CA SER A 151 -10.58 -2.78 9.66
C SER A 151 -9.24 -3.46 9.89
N LYS A 152 -9.24 -4.78 10.10
CA LYS A 152 -8.02 -5.59 10.26
C LYS A 152 -7.12 -5.60 9.02
N GLN A 153 -7.66 -5.31 7.84
CA GLN A 153 -6.92 -5.25 6.57
C GLN A 153 -6.26 -3.88 6.35
N SER A 154 -6.67 -2.86 7.09
CA SER A 154 -6.13 -1.50 6.97
C SER A 154 -4.78 -1.37 7.65
N VAL A 155 -3.77 -0.98 6.86
CA VAL A 155 -2.38 -0.80 7.25
C VAL A 155 -1.94 0.67 7.12
N PRO A 156 -0.96 1.14 7.92
CA PRO A 156 -0.40 2.48 7.76
C PRO A 156 0.25 2.71 6.38
N ASP A 157 0.25 3.97 5.96
CA ASP A 157 0.61 4.43 4.63
C ASP A 157 1.52 5.67 4.72
N LEU A 158 2.64 5.66 3.99
CA LEU A 158 3.60 6.78 3.93
C LEU A 158 3.27 7.85 2.87
N LEU A 159 2.13 7.75 2.18
CA LEU A 159 1.66 8.79 1.25
C LEU A 159 1.59 10.18 1.91
N GLY A 160 1.33 10.26 3.22
CA GLY A 160 1.35 11.53 3.95
C GLY A 160 2.73 12.18 3.98
N THR A 161 3.80 11.38 4.03
CA THR A 161 5.19 11.83 4.00
C THR A 161 5.62 12.23 2.59
N SER A 162 5.28 11.44 1.56
CA SER A 162 5.66 11.75 0.18
C SER A 162 5.02 13.04 -0.33
N ARG A 163 3.72 13.25 -0.04
CA ARG A 163 3.01 14.48 -0.43
C ARG A 163 3.58 15.73 0.25
N ALA A 164 4.00 15.62 1.50
CA ALA A 164 4.65 16.73 2.21
C ALA A 164 6.01 17.08 1.58
N GLN A 165 6.79 16.08 1.18
CA GLN A 165 8.08 16.29 0.49
C GLN A 165 7.90 16.92 -0.89
N GLU A 166 6.91 16.47 -1.68
CA GLU A 166 6.59 17.07 -2.98
C GLU A 166 6.13 18.52 -2.85
N GLN A 167 5.28 18.84 -1.88
CA GLN A 167 4.81 20.21 -1.63
C GLN A 167 5.93 21.17 -1.23
N VAL A 168 6.89 20.72 -0.42
CA VAL A 168 8.10 21.50 -0.10
C VAL A 168 8.92 21.75 -1.36
N ALA A 169 9.16 20.71 -2.17
CA ALA A 169 9.90 20.85 -3.42
C ALA A 169 9.22 21.78 -4.44
N THR A 170 7.88 21.81 -4.50
CA THR A 170 7.14 22.74 -5.37
C THR A 170 7.16 24.17 -4.85
N GLY A 171 7.05 24.36 -3.53
CA GLY A 171 7.17 25.69 -2.91
C GLY A 171 8.54 26.34 -3.13
N ASP A 172 9.62 25.55 -3.09
CA ASP A 172 10.98 26.02 -3.38
C ASP A 172 11.14 26.40 -4.86
N LEU A 173 10.49 25.68 -5.79
CA LEU A 173 10.50 26.00 -7.22
C LEU A 173 9.73 27.29 -7.55
N GLU A 174 8.60 27.56 -6.89
CA GLU A 174 7.86 28.81 -7.08
C GLU A 174 8.62 30.02 -6.52
N GLN A 175 9.33 29.87 -5.40
CA GLN A 175 10.22 30.93 -4.88
C GLN A 175 11.41 31.20 -5.82
N PHE A 176 11.93 30.18 -6.49
CA PHE A 176 13.02 30.34 -7.47
C PHE A 176 12.58 31.06 -8.76
N GLN A 177 11.30 31.00 -9.10
CA GLN A 177 10.74 31.68 -10.29
C GLN A 177 10.36 33.15 -10.06
N GLN A 178 10.29 33.61 -8.80
CA GLN A 178 9.97 35.00 -8.47
C GLN A 178 11.18 35.94 -8.41
N HIS A 179 12.40 35.44 -8.60
CA HIS A 179 13.60 36.27 -8.78
C HIS A 179 13.97 36.37 -10.27
N PRO A 180 13.67 37.48 -10.96
CA PRO A 180 14.23 37.72 -12.28
C PRO A 180 15.75 37.89 -12.11
N ARG A 181 16.52 37.05 -12.82
CA ARG A 181 17.96 37.24 -12.97
C ARG A 181 18.18 38.61 -13.61
N PHE A 182 18.96 39.45 -12.92
CA PHE A 182 19.59 40.63 -13.51
C PHE A 182 20.52 40.22 -14.67
#